data_AF-A0A923SZV7-F1
#
_entry.id   AF-A0A923SZV7-F1
#
_cell.length_a   1.000
_cell.length_b   1.000
_cell.length_c   1.000
_cell.angle_alpha   90.00
_cell.angle_beta   90.00
_cell.angle_gamma   90.00
#
_symmetry.space_group_name_H-M   'P 1'
#
loop_
_entity.id
_entity.type
_entity.pdbx_description
1 polymer ?
#
loop_
_entity_poly.entity_id
_entity_poly.type
_entity_poly.pdbx_seq_one_letter_code
_entity_poly.pdbx_strand_id
1 'polypeptide(L)'
;MKKAVSLFLLFFCTLTVFAEKPVVRDIKTQTGTSTKIFITWTNPINPDTKITELRLYRNTKQISSYSQIATSELIAKLTPDKTNYTDTVSDFRDYYYAIISYTDKPYDVILISFNSTANGVHITPESPKEPEKKEYDTYYPEGTMRKMPLPYLSIDSESFDDDESSISQRAVSSAEMLTKPKSKKGMLLQMYLFEEDLVSPDAGDDYLLFEILKNYFVQKKYSEAIKQLDKLIGTNISESTRNRAIFYLGESYYLLGNYEQAVRTFVKVEQVFPNLVKEWLDSSLDRI
;
A
#
# COMPACT_ATOMS: atom_id res chain seq x y z
N MET A 1 -1.90 66.83 33.52
CA MET A 1 -2.28 66.09 34.76
C MET A 1 -3.73 66.38 35.09
N LYS A 2 -4.63 65.39 35.00
CA LYS A 2 -5.87 65.26 35.81
C LYS A 2 -6.43 63.84 35.60
N LYS A 3 -6.87 63.24 36.70
CA LYS A 3 -6.83 61.82 37.02
C LYS A 3 -8.05 61.06 36.48
N ALA A 4 -7.83 59.81 36.07
CA ALA A 4 -8.87 58.82 35.81
C ALA A 4 -9.50 58.36 37.14
N VAL A 5 -10.83 58.25 37.18
CA VAL A 5 -11.58 57.58 38.24
C VAL A 5 -12.18 56.32 37.62
N SER A 6 -11.67 55.15 38.05
CA SER A 6 -12.17 53.84 37.68
C SER A 6 -13.28 53.45 38.66
N LEU A 7 -14.49 53.20 38.14
CA LEU A 7 -15.65 52.73 38.88
C LEU A 7 -15.75 51.20 38.67
N PHE A 8 -15.39 50.43 39.69
CA PHE A 8 -15.44 48.96 39.66
C PHE A 8 -16.81 48.50 40.16
N LEU A 9 -17.67 48.02 39.24
CA LEU A 9 -19.01 47.52 39.54
C LEU A 9 -18.93 45.99 39.74
N LEU A 10 -18.91 45.55 41.01
CA LEU A 10 -18.97 44.15 41.40
C LEU A 10 -20.41 43.62 41.24
N PHE A 11 -20.62 42.80 40.20
CA PHE A 11 -21.87 42.07 39.99
C PHE A 11 -21.84 40.78 40.84
N PHE A 12 -22.49 40.80 42.00
CA PHE A 12 -22.76 39.58 42.78
C PHE A 12 -23.83 38.77 42.05
N CYS A 13 -23.41 37.75 41.31
CA CYS A 13 -24.31 36.77 40.70
C CYS A 13 -24.74 35.77 41.79
N THR A 14 -25.89 36.00 42.41
CA THR A 14 -26.53 35.02 43.28
C THR A 14 -27.05 33.87 42.42
N LEU A 15 -26.40 32.70 42.47
CA LEU A 15 -26.96 31.45 41.94
C LEU A 15 -28.22 31.11 42.73
N THR A 16 -29.37 31.46 42.19
CA THR A 16 -30.65 30.87 42.58
C THR A 16 -30.66 29.42 42.09
N VAL A 17 -30.52 28.47 43.00
CA VAL A 17 -30.72 27.03 42.74
C VAL A 17 -32.21 26.81 42.55
N PHE A 18 -32.69 26.87 41.30
CA PHE A 18 -34.04 26.42 40.97
C PHE A 18 -34.11 24.91 41.14
N ALA A 19 -35.14 24.43 41.83
CA ALA A 19 -35.39 23.01 41.97
C ALA A 19 -35.76 22.42 40.60
N GLU A 20 -35.10 21.32 40.24
CA GLU A 20 -35.20 20.75 38.90
C GLU A 20 -36.36 19.74 38.84
N LYS A 21 -37.02 19.66 37.68
CA LYS A 21 -37.98 18.58 37.43
C LYS A 21 -37.27 17.23 37.58
N PRO A 22 -37.92 16.20 38.12
CA PRO A 22 -37.31 14.90 38.39
C PRO A 22 -37.10 14.08 37.10
N VAL A 23 -36.55 14.66 36.04
CA VAL A 23 -36.37 14.03 34.73
C VAL A 23 -34.89 13.89 34.44
N VAL A 24 -34.51 12.73 33.95
CA VAL A 24 -33.15 12.45 33.49
C VAL A 24 -32.84 13.23 32.21
N ARG A 25 -31.63 13.78 32.09
CA ARG A 25 -31.19 14.61 30.98
C ARG A 25 -30.10 13.96 30.15
N ASP A 26 -29.94 14.46 28.93
CA ASP A 26 -28.84 14.13 28.02
C ASP A 26 -28.61 12.63 27.85
N ILE A 27 -29.68 11.87 27.61
CA ILE A 27 -29.53 10.45 27.31
C ILE A 27 -28.69 10.30 26.03
N LYS A 28 -27.57 9.60 26.18
CA LYS A 28 -26.63 9.29 25.10
C LYS A 28 -26.41 7.80 25.04
N THR A 29 -26.28 7.32 23.82
CA THR A 29 -26.11 5.91 23.50
C THR A 29 -24.89 5.76 22.61
N GLN A 30 -23.96 4.90 23.03
CA GLN A 30 -22.72 4.61 22.33
C GLN A 30 -22.66 3.12 22.05
N THR A 31 -22.31 2.75 20.82
CA THR A 31 -22.05 1.36 20.45
C THR A 31 -20.71 0.93 21.04
N GLY A 32 -20.72 -0.19 21.76
CA GLY A 32 -19.54 -0.81 22.34
C GLY A 32 -18.94 -1.89 21.44
N THR A 33 -18.33 -2.91 22.06
CA THR A 33 -17.98 -4.18 21.40
C THR A 33 -19.22 -4.77 20.70
N SER A 34 -19.02 -5.61 19.68
CA SER A 34 -20.01 -6.17 18.72
C SER A 34 -21.39 -6.64 19.22
N THR A 35 -21.68 -6.66 20.52
CA THR A 35 -22.98 -7.04 21.11
C THR A 35 -23.47 -6.14 22.25
N LYS A 36 -22.77 -5.03 22.57
CA LYS A 36 -23.05 -4.17 23.73
C LYS A 36 -23.37 -2.73 23.33
N ILE A 37 -24.44 -2.18 23.90
CA ILE A 37 -24.82 -0.77 23.77
C ILE A 37 -24.66 -0.11 25.14
N PHE A 38 -23.83 0.92 25.20
CA PHE A 38 -23.62 1.74 26.40
C PHE A 38 -24.59 2.91 26.41
N ILE A 39 -25.32 3.06 27.51
CA ILE A 39 -26.32 4.10 27.72
C ILE A 39 -25.85 4.93 28.90
N THR A 40 -25.73 6.24 28.71
CA THR A 40 -25.28 7.19 29.73
C THR A 40 -26.26 8.33 29.81
N TRP A 41 -26.49 8.85 31.02
CA TRP A 41 -27.38 9.98 31.23
C TRP A 41 -26.95 10.82 32.43
N THR A 42 -27.54 12.01 32.54
CA THR A 42 -27.29 12.96 33.62
C THR A 42 -28.49 13.01 34.55
N ASN A 43 -28.28 12.72 35.83
CA ASN A 43 -29.32 12.82 36.85
C ASN A 43 -29.62 14.28 37.22
N PRO A 44 -30.86 14.63 37.57
CA PRO A 44 -31.22 15.99 37.99
C PRO A 44 -30.54 16.35 39.33
N ILE A 45 -30.10 17.61 39.44
CA ILE A 45 -29.44 18.14 40.63
C ILE A 45 -30.53 18.73 41.53
N ASN A 46 -30.81 18.06 42.65
CA ASN A 46 -31.84 18.44 43.63
C ASN A 46 -33.27 18.48 43.04
N PRO A 47 -33.88 17.30 42.77
CA PRO A 47 -35.19 17.25 42.14
C PRO A 47 -36.32 17.73 43.06
N ASP A 48 -37.34 18.37 42.49
CA ASP A 48 -38.56 18.84 43.18
C ASP A 48 -39.23 17.76 44.03
N THR A 49 -39.13 16.50 43.58
CA THR A 49 -39.67 15.32 44.24
C THR A 49 -38.62 14.22 44.26
N LYS A 50 -38.54 13.48 45.38
CA LYS A 50 -37.52 12.46 45.58
C LYS A 50 -37.78 11.26 44.68
N ILE A 51 -36.83 10.96 43.79
CA ILE A 51 -36.91 9.82 42.87
C ILE A 51 -36.67 8.53 43.66
N THR A 52 -37.59 7.58 43.54
CA THR A 52 -37.54 6.27 44.21
C THR A 52 -36.83 5.24 43.34
N GLU A 53 -37.12 5.21 42.04
CA GLU A 53 -36.50 4.32 41.07
C GLU A 53 -36.42 4.96 39.68
N LEU A 54 -35.45 4.51 38.88
CA LEU A 54 -35.34 4.82 37.46
C LEU A 54 -35.62 3.54 36.66
N ARG A 55 -36.48 3.62 35.64
CA ARG A 55 -36.78 2.47 34.77
C ARG A 55 -36.32 2.77 33.35
N LEU A 56 -35.54 1.84 32.80
CA LEU A 56 -35.02 1.91 31.45
C LEU A 56 -35.86 1.03 30.52
N TYR A 57 -36.37 1.63 29.46
CA TYR A 57 -37.18 0.98 28.44
C TYR A 57 -36.45 0.95 27.11
N ARG A 58 -36.70 -0.12 26.34
CA ARG A 58 -36.23 -0.29 24.96
C ARG A 58 -37.39 -0.59 24.03
N ASN A 59 -37.32 0.01 22.84
CA ASN A 59 -38.28 -0.22 21.77
C ASN A 59 -37.58 -0.21 20.40
N THR A 60 -38.18 -0.86 19.41
CA THR A 60 -37.74 -0.84 18.00
C THR A 60 -38.28 0.36 17.21
N LYS A 61 -39.22 1.12 17.80
CA LYS A 61 -39.72 2.39 17.29
C LYS A 61 -39.39 3.52 18.25
N GLN A 62 -39.23 4.73 17.72
CA GLN A 62 -38.94 5.92 18.51
C GLN A 62 -40.03 6.14 19.58
N ILE A 63 -39.58 6.38 20.81
CA ILE A 63 -40.44 6.64 21.96
C ILE A 63 -40.61 8.15 22.11
N SER A 64 -41.74 8.68 21.63
CA SER A 64 -42.11 10.10 21.71
C SER A 64 -43.20 10.39 22.75
N SER A 65 -43.94 9.37 23.19
CA SER A 65 -45.08 9.52 24.11
C SER A 65 -45.16 8.39 25.14
N TYR A 66 -45.70 8.69 26.33
CA TYR A 66 -45.83 7.72 27.43
C TYR A 66 -46.69 6.48 27.06
N SER A 67 -47.68 6.62 26.19
CA SER A 67 -48.49 5.48 25.72
C SER A 67 -47.68 4.38 25.04
N GLN A 68 -46.52 4.71 24.46
CA GLN A 68 -45.64 3.76 23.77
C GLN A 68 -44.79 2.93 24.75
N ILE A 69 -44.76 3.27 26.03
CA ILE A 69 -44.06 2.48 27.05
C ILE A 69 -44.78 1.14 27.28
N ALA A 70 -46.11 1.11 27.15
CA ALA A 70 -46.89 -0.11 27.34
C ALA A 70 -46.54 -1.21 26.31
N THR A 71 -46.03 -0.81 25.13
CA THR A 71 -45.55 -1.73 24.08
C THR A 71 -44.03 -1.89 24.09
N SER A 72 -43.33 -1.24 25.04
CA SER A 72 -41.87 -1.27 25.17
C SER A 72 -41.44 -2.34 26.18
N GLU A 73 -40.23 -2.84 26.02
CA GLU A 73 -39.64 -3.82 26.93
C GLU A 73 -38.93 -3.11 28.09
N LEU A 74 -39.17 -3.57 29.33
CA LEU A 74 -38.46 -3.08 30.51
C LEU A 74 -37.14 -3.84 30.66
N ILE A 75 -36.02 -3.13 30.52
CA ILE A 75 -34.69 -3.75 30.63
C ILE A 75 -34.24 -3.83 32.09
N ALA A 76 -34.32 -2.71 32.81
CA ALA A 76 -33.77 -2.62 34.15
C ALA A 76 -34.52 -1.62 35.03
N LYS A 77 -34.59 -1.97 36.32
CA LYS A 77 -34.91 -1.06 37.41
C LYS A 77 -33.60 -0.64 38.06
N LEU A 78 -33.34 0.67 38.09
CA LEU A 78 -32.08 1.26 38.47
C LEU A 78 -32.26 2.13 39.70
N THR A 79 -31.21 2.20 40.51
CA THR A 79 -31.16 3.12 41.64
C THR A 79 -30.98 4.57 41.16
N PRO A 80 -31.48 5.57 41.91
CA PRO A 80 -31.40 6.98 41.51
C PRO A 80 -29.98 7.52 41.31
N ASP A 81 -28.97 6.91 41.94
CA ASP A 81 -27.57 7.37 41.88
C ASP A 81 -26.82 6.87 40.63
N LYS A 82 -27.39 5.91 39.89
CA LYS A 82 -26.75 5.33 38.71
C LYS A 82 -26.94 6.24 37.49
N THR A 83 -25.88 6.37 36.70
CA THR A 83 -25.80 7.28 35.53
C THR A 83 -25.41 6.56 34.24
N ASN A 84 -25.15 5.25 34.31
CA ASN A 84 -24.81 4.44 33.15
C ASN A 84 -25.46 3.06 33.20
N TYR A 85 -25.67 2.47 32.02
CA TYR A 85 -26.14 1.10 31.86
C TYR A 85 -25.58 0.50 30.58
N THR A 86 -25.36 -0.81 30.57
CA THR A 86 -24.92 -1.55 29.38
C THR A 86 -26.00 -2.55 29.02
N ASP A 87 -26.62 -2.36 27.86
CA ASP A 87 -27.57 -3.31 27.28
C ASP A 87 -26.83 -4.29 26.35
N THR A 88 -27.26 -5.54 26.35
CA THR A 88 -26.73 -6.60 25.49
C THR A 88 -27.78 -7.00 24.48
N VAL A 89 -27.48 -6.82 23.20
CA VAL A 89 -28.43 -7.01 22.11
C VAL A 89 -27.84 -7.98 21.08
N SER A 90 -28.64 -8.94 20.62
CA SER A 90 -28.25 -9.94 19.62
C SER A 90 -28.56 -9.54 18.18
N ASP A 91 -29.47 -8.59 17.98
CA ASP A 91 -30.03 -8.28 16.66
C ASP A 91 -29.53 -6.93 16.12
N PHE A 92 -29.48 -6.80 14.80
CA PHE A 92 -29.02 -5.59 14.08
C PHE A 92 -30.13 -4.56 13.84
N ARG A 93 -31.16 -4.52 14.69
CA ARG A 93 -32.27 -3.57 14.56
C ARG A 93 -31.92 -2.24 15.21
N ASP A 94 -32.61 -1.18 14.80
CA ASP A 94 -32.53 0.10 15.49
C ASP A 94 -33.29 0.04 16.81
N TYR A 95 -32.59 0.36 17.90
CA TYR A 95 -33.16 0.44 19.23
C TYR A 95 -33.22 1.88 19.74
N TYR A 96 -34.35 2.20 20.36
CA TYR A 96 -34.61 3.46 21.01
C TYR A 96 -34.78 3.22 22.50
N TYR A 97 -34.14 4.06 23.30
CA TYR A 97 -34.13 3.96 24.75
C TYR A 97 -34.82 5.16 25.38
N ALA A 98 -35.58 4.90 26.44
CA ALA A 98 -36.18 5.94 27.26
C ALA A 98 -36.02 5.63 28.74
N ILE A 99 -35.74 6.66 29.54
CA ILE A 99 -35.60 6.56 30.99
C ILE A 99 -36.72 7.33 31.66
N ILE A 100 -37.36 6.66 32.61
CA ILE A 100 -38.49 7.20 33.35
C ILE A 100 -38.18 7.14 34.82
N SER A 101 -38.33 8.29 35.47
CA SER A 101 -38.27 8.42 36.90
C SER A 101 -39.61 8.10 37.53
N TYR A 102 -39.54 7.38 38.64
CA TYR A 102 -40.67 7.11 39.50
C TYR A 102 -40.43 7.84 40.81
N THR A 103 -41.47 8.50 41.29
CA THR A 103 -41.53 9.08 42.64
C THR A 103 -42.57 8.27 43.41
N ASP A 104 -43.84 8.66 43.31
CA ASP A 104 -45.02 7.87 43.71
C ASP A 104 -45.85 7.40 42.50
N LYS A 105 -45.78 8.16 41.41
CA LYS A 105 -46.34 7.86 40.10
C LYS A 105 -45.24 7.99 39.04
N PRO A 106 -45.34 7.26 37.92
CA PRO A 106 -44.42 7.46 36.81
C PRO A 106 -44.52 8.90 36.29
N TYR A 107 -43.38 9.55 36.08
CA TYR A 107 -43.36 10.83 35.39
C TYR A 107 -43.64 10.59 33.90
N ASP A 108 -44.77 11.10 33.42
CA ASP A 108 -45.33 10.75 32.11
C ASP A 108 -44.81 11.60 30.94
N VAL A 109 -43.88 12.52 31.21
CA VAL A 109 -43.31 13.38 30.17
C VAL A 109 -42.13 12.69 29.51
N ILE A 110 -42.23 12.50 28.20
CA ILE A 110 -41.13 12.05 27.35
C ILE A 110 -40.74 13.18 26.40
N LEU A 111 -39.47 13.53 26.44
CA LEU A 111 -38.82 14.53 25.60
C LEU A 111 -37.68 13.86 24.84
N ILE A 112 -37.79 13.90 23.52
CA ILE A 112 -36.76 13.43 22.60
C ILE A 112 -35.47 14.24 22.82
N SER A 113 -34.32 13.56 22.79
CA SER A 113 -32.99 14.09 23.13
C SER A 113 -32.79 14.51 24.59
N PHE A 114 -33.78 14.30 25.45
CA PHE A 114 -33.67 14.60 26.89
C PHE A 114 -33.67 13.30 27.70
N ASN A 115 -34.81 12.63 27.79
CA ASN A 115 -34.97 11.33 28.45
C ASN A 115 -35.31 10.20 27.48
N SER A 116 -35.43 10.50 26.18
CA SER A 116 -35.57 9.52 25.10
C SER A 116 -34.58 9.79 23.98
N THR A 117 -34.04 8.74 23.37
CA THR A 117 -33.10 8.85 22.25
C THR A 117 -33.80 9.31 20.97
N ALA A 118 -33.24 10.31 20.27
CA ALA A 118 -33.76 10.77 18.99
C ALA A 118 -33.45 9.82 17.82
N ASN A 119 -32.20 9.34 17.78
CA ASN A 119 -31.72 8.46 16.72
C ASN A 119 -31.65 7.02 17.25
N GLY A 120 -32.04 6.07 16.41
CA GLY A 120 -31.92 4.66 16.73
C GLY A 120 -30.45 4.24 16.82
N VAL A 121 -30.14 3.38 17.78
CA VAL A 121 -28.83 2.74 17.90
C VAL A 121 -28.95 1.31 17.44
N HIS A 122 -28.18 0.96 16.43
CA HIS A 122 -27.98 -0.41 15.99
C HIS A 122 -26.53 -0.81 16.22
N ILE A 123 -26.32 -2.10 16.41
CA ILE A 123 -24.99 -2.68 16.35
C ILE A 123 -24.58 -2.69 14.88
N THR A 124 -23.47 -2.04 14.53
CA THR A 124 -22.84 -2.26 13.23
C THR A 124 -22.14 -3.62 13.31
N PRO A 125 -22.46 -4.60 12.44
CA PRO A 125 -21.66 -5.81 12.37
C PRO A 125 -20.21 -5.38 12.20
N GLU A 126 -19.31 -5.98 12.99
CA GLU A 126 -17.87 -5.74 12.84
C GLU A 126 -17.56 -6.09 11.38
N SER A 127 -17.42 -5.07 10.54
CA SER A 127 -17.00 -5.25 9.16
C SER A 127 -15.73 -6.09 9.26
N PRO A 128 -15.59 -7.16 8.44
CA PRO A 128 -14.31 -7.86 8.37
C PRO A 128 -13.26 -6.78 8.28
N LYS A 129 -12.32 -6.73 9.25
CA LYS A 129 -11.25 -5.73 9.29
C LYS A 129 -10.80 -5.57 7.85
N GLU A 130 -11.11 -4.42 7.25
CA GLU A 130 -10.77 -4.15 5.86
C GLU A 130 -9.29 -4.48 5.80
N PRO A 131 -8.87 -5.51 5.03
CA PRO A 131 -7.52 -6.00 5.11
C PRO A 131 -6.66 -4.77 4.92
N GLU A 132 -5.82 -4.47 5.93
CA GLU A 132 -4.90 -3.33 5.90
C GLU A 132 -4.44 -3.20 4.47
N LYS A 133 -4.79 -2.09 3.80
CA LYS A 133 -4.54 -1.93 2.37
C LYS A 133 -3.09 -2.29 2.18
N LYS A 134 -2.83 -3.48 1.64
CA LYS A 134 -1.48 -3.88 1.26
C LYS A 134 -1.15 -2.87 0.20
N GLU A 135 -0.25 -1.96 0.54
CA GLU A 135 0.23 -0.93 -0.35
C GLU A 135 0.91 -1.69 -1.48
N TYR A 136 0.15 -1.99 -2.54
CA TYR A 136 0.70 -2.62 -3.72
C TYR A 136 1.75 -1.67 -4.30
N ASP A 137 2.84 -2.23 -4.82
CA ASP A 137 3.89 -1.49 -5.51
C ASP A 137 3.26 -0.48 -6.47
N THR A 138 3.28 0.79 -6.08
CA THR A 138 2.85 1.87 -6.96
C THR A 138 3.85 1.89 -8.10
N TYR A 139 3.39 1.62 -9.33
CA TYR A 139 4.27 1.64 -10.50
C TYR A 139 4.73 3.08 -10.76
N TYR A 140 6.00 3.36 -10.48
CA TYR A 140 6.64 4.64 -10.77
C TYR A 140 7.27 4.57 -12.17
N PRO A 141 6.81 5.37 -13.15
CA PRO A 141 7.46 5.44 -14.46
C PRO A 141 8.90 5.94 -14.33
N GLU A 142 9.77 5.54 -15.27
CA GLU A 142 11.19 5.86 -15.23
C GLU A 142 11.46 7.37 -15.08
N GLY A 143 12.39 7.72 -14.20
CA GLY A 143 12.77 9.11 -13.91
C GLY A 143 11.92 9.83 -12.86
N THR A 144 10.87 9.20 -12.32
CA THR A 144 10.07 9.79 -11.23
C THR A 144 10.63 9.41 -9.86
N MET A 145 10.71 10.39 -8.95
CA MET A 145 11.08 10.13 -7.55
C MET A 145 9.92 9.46 -6.81
N ARG A 146 10.24 8.40 -6.07
CA ARG A 146 9.27 7.72 -5.21
C ARG A 146 8.81 8.68 -4.11
N LYS A 147 7.50 8.66 -3.82
CA LYS A 147 6.90 9.54 -2.81
C LYS A 147 7.35 9.20 -1.39
N MET A 148 7.60 7.91 -1.13
CA MET A 148 8.09 7.43 0.16
C MET A 148 9.49 6.82 -0.04
N PRO A 149 10.50 7.27 0.71
CA PRO A 149 11.75 6.52 0.80
C PRO A 149 11.45 5.13 1.38
N LEU A 150 12.28 4.15 1.07
CA LEU A 150 12.19 2.84 1.71
C LEU A 150 12.16 3.03 3.24
N PRO A 151 11.30 2.29 3.98
CA PRO A 151 11.31 2.30 5.43
C PRO A 151 12.74 2.06 5.92
N TYR A 152 13.22 2.91 6.81
CA TYR A 152 14.55 2.74 7.39
C TYR A 152 14.50 1.52 8.30
N LEU A 153 15.28 0.49 7.97
CA LEU A 153 15.48 -0.63 8.87
C LEU A 153 16.40 -0.12 9.99
N SER A 154 15.83 0.27 11.13
CA SER A 154 16.58 0.48 12.36
C SER A 154 17.10 -0.87 12.81
N ILE A 155 18.34 -1.17 12.43
CA ILE A 155 19.06 -2.32 12.97
C ILE A 155 19.44 -1.94 14.40
N ASP A 156 18.51 -2.09 15.33
CA ASP A 156 18.79 -1.94 16.76
C ASP A 156 19.66 -3.14 17.15
N SER A 157 20.94 -2.88 17.44
CA SER A 157 21.95 -3.89 17.75
C SER A 157 21.68 -4.69 19.03
N GLU A 158 20.59 -4.41 19.74
CA GLU A 158 20.29 -4.94 21.07
C GLU A 158 19.35 -6.16 21.06
N SER A 159 18.79 -6.54 19.90
CA SER A 159 17.85 -7.68 19.79
C SER A 159 18.23 -8.71 18.73
N PHE A 160 19.51 -8.81 18.38
CA PHE A 160 20.02 -10.02 17.73
C PHE A 160 20.28 -11.03 18.82
N ASP A 161 19.29 -11.87 19.11
CA ASP A 161 19.61 -13.20 19.58
C ASP A 161 20.57 -13.80 18.53
N ASP A 162 21.75 -14.26 18.95
CA ASP A 162 22.78 -14.93 18.13
C ASP A 162 22.28 -16.28 17.54
N ASP A 163 20.97 -16.45 17.40
CA ASP A 163 20.40 -17.49 16.57
C ASP A 163 20.68 -17.09 15.12
N GLU A 164 21.76 -17.65 14.55
CA GLU A 164 22.00 -17.67 13.11
C GLU A 164 20.67 -17.95 12.42
N SER A 165 20.03 -16.90 11.89
CA SER A 165 18.74 -17.04 11.24
C SER A 165 18.98 -17.82 9.96
N SER A 166 18.85 -19.14 10.05
CA SER A 166 19.13 -20.03 8.93
C SER A 166 18.25 -19.59 7.76
N ILE A 167 18.87 -19.37 6.61
CA ILE A 167 18.16 -18.96 5.40
C ILE A 167 17.02 -19.98 5.18
N SER A 168 15.78 -19.49 5.08
CA SER A 168 14.63 -20.39 4.91
C SER A 168 14.85 -21.31 3.72
N GLN A 169 14.42 -22.57 3.80
CA GLN A 169 14.54 -23.52 2.68
C GLN A 169 13.90 -22.98 1.39
N ARG A 170 12.86 -22.15 1.51
CA ARG A 170 12.27 -21.43 0.38
C ARG A 170 13.26 -20.45 -0.26
N ALA A 171 13.93 -19.64 0.55
CA ALA A 171 14.96 -18.72 0.06
C ALA A 171 16.17 -19.47 -0.52
N VAL A 172 16.64 -20.55 0.12
CA VAL A 172 17.70 -21.41 -0.41
C VAL A 172 17.32 -22.02 -1.76
N SER A 173 16.13 -22.63 -1.87
CA SER A 173 15.65 -23.22 -3.13
C SER A 173 15.46 -22.18 -4.23
N SER A 174 14.97 -20.98 -3.90
CA SER A 174 14.84 -19.88 -4.87
C SER A 174 16.21 -19.39 -5.34
N ALA A 175 17.16 -19.24 -4.40
CA ALA A 175 18.53 -18.88 -4.70
C ALA A 175 19.21 -19.96 -5.56
N GLU A 176 19.06 -21.24 -5.23
CA GLU A 176 19.56 -22.37 -6.03
C GLU A 176 18.98 -22.39 -7.45
N MET A 177 17.70 -22.05 -7.64
CA MET A 177 17.10 -21.94 -8.98
C MET A 177 17.72 -20.81 -9.80
N LEU A 178 18.11 -19.71 -9.15
CA LEU A 178 18.73 -18.55 -9.80
C LEU A 178 20.24 -18.74 -10.02
N THR A 179 20.91 -19.44 -9.11
CA THR A 179 22.36 -19.67 -9.15
C THR A 179 22.75 -20.90 -9.94
N LYS A 180 21.82 -21.83 -10.21
CA LYS A 180 22.03 -22.85 -11.25
C LYS A 180 22.27 -22.08 -12.55
N PRO A 181 23.51 -22.05 -13.08
CA PRO A 181 23.72 -21.44 -14.38
C PRO A 181 22.76 -22.17 -15.32
N LYS A 182 22.09 -21.44 -16.20
CA LYS A 182 21.49 -22.04 -17.40
C LYS A 182 22.63 -22.54 -18.31
N SER A 183 23.52 -23.38 -17.79
CA SER A 183 24.55 -24.10 -18.52
C SER A 183 23.87 -25.20 -19.33
N LYS A 184 23.05 -24.80 -20.29
CA LYS A 184 23.33 -25.31 -21.62
C LYS A 184 24.65 -24.65 -21.97
N LYS A 185 25.78 -25.34 -21.82
CA LYS A 185 26.98 -24.96 -22.57
C LYS A 185 26.52 -24.90 -24.03
N GLY A 186 26.19 -23.69 -24.48
CA GLY A 186 25.56 -23.48 -25.77
C GLY A 186 26.45 -24.10 -26.83
N MET A 187 25.83 -24.82 -27.76
CA MET A 187 26.52 -25.20 -28.99
C MET A 187 27.22 -23.95 -29.55
N LEU A 188 28.47 -24.10 -30.01
CA LEU A 188 29.19 -22.96 -30.61
C LEU A 188 28.32 -22.39 -31.74
N LEU A 189 27.98 -21.11 -31.61
CA LEU A 189 27.36 -20.36 -32.70
C LEU A 189 28.23 -20.50 -33.95
N GLN A 190 27.56 -20.81 -35.06
CA GLN A 190 28.21 -20.84 -36.36
C GLN A 190 28.35 -19.42 -36.90
N MET A 191 29.23 -19.24 -37.87
CA MET A 191 29.39 -17.93 -38.48
C MET A 191 28.05 -17.47 -39.10
N TYR A 192 27.69 -16.22 -38.85
CA TYR A 192 26.53 -15.54 -39.40
C TYR A 192 27.01 -14.56 -40.47
N LEU A 193 26.32 -14.53 -41.61
CA LEU A 193 26.55 -13.56 -42.67
C LEU A 193 25.24 -12.83 -42.92
N PHE A 194 25.27 -11.50 -42.91
CA PHE A 194 24.10 -10.69 -43.23
C PHE A 194 23.65 -10.93 -44.67
N GLU A 195 22.35 -10.82 -44.93
CA GLU A 195 21.79 -11.08 -46.25
C GLU A 195 22.35 -10.11 -47.29
N GLU A 196 22.63 -8.88 -46.87
CA GLU A 196 23.21 -7.81 -47.68
C GLU A 196 24.63 -8.12 -48.17
N ASP A 197 25.40 -8.91 -47.41
CA ASP A 197 26.80 -9.18 -47.71
C ASP A 197 27.00 -10.54 -48.42
N LEU A 198 25.91 -11.23 -48.80
CA LEU A 198 25.95 -12.47 -49.60
C LEU A 198 26.32 -12.22 -51.08
N VAL A 199 25.94 -11.06 -51.60
CA VAL A 199 26.12 -10.70 -53.01
C VAL A 199 27.14 -9.57 -53.09
N SER A 200 28.00 -9.61 -54.10
CA SER A 200 28.94 -8.51 -54.35
C SER A 200 28.17 -7.25 -54.73
N PRO A 201 28.27 -6.15 -53.96
CA PRO A 201 27.66 -4.89 -54.35
C PRO A 201 28.45 -4.24 -55.50
N ASP A 202 27.83 -3.28 -56.19
CA ASP A 202 28.42 -2.64 -57.39
C ASP A 202 29.64 -1.76 -57.05
N ALA A 203 29.58 -0.97 -55.96
CA ALA A 203 30.65 -0.10 -55.50
C ALA A 203 30.41 0.37 -54.05
N GLY A 204 31.42 1.03 -53.45
CA GLY A 204 31.29 1.72 -52.17
C GLY A 204 32.03 1.05 -51.01
N ASP A 205 31.70 1.48 -49.80
CA ASP A 205 32.18 0.90 -48.54
C ASP A 205 31.63 -0.51 -48.30
N ASP A 206 30.41 -0.79 -48.74
CA ASP A 206 29.84 -2.14 -48.74
C ASP A 206 30.68 -3.12 -49.57
N TYR A 207 31.24 -2.67 -50.71
CA TYR A 207 32.14 -3.49 -51.53
C TYR A 207 33.44 -3.82 -50.78
N LEU A 208 34.00 -2.84 -50.05
CA LEU A 208 35.21 -3.06 -49.25
C LEU A 208 34.95 -4.06 -48.12
N LEU A 209 33.80 -3.94 -47.44
CA LEU A 209 33.39 -4.91 -46.43
C LEU A 209 33.24 -6.31 -47.03
N PHE A 210 32.53 -6.43 -48.16
CA PHE A 210 32.37 -7.69 -48.89
C PHE A 210 33.72 -8.33 -49.26
N GLU A 211 34.67 -7.54 -49.76
CA GLU A 211 36.01 -8.03 -50.12
C GLU A 211 36.76 -8.59 -48.91
N ILE A 212 36.71 -7.88 -47.77
CA ILE A 212 37.33 -8.33 -46.52
C ILE A 212 36.69 -9.65 -46.05
N LEU A 213 35.36 -9.74 -46.07
CA LEU A 213 34.64 -10.93 -45.64
C LEU A 213 34.97 -12.13 -46.53
N LYS A 214 34.94 -11.96 -47.86
CA LYS A 214 35.26 -13.01 -48.82
C LYS A 214 36.71 -13.51 -48.69
N ASN A 215 37.67 -12.60 -48.52
CA ASN A 215 39.10 -12.95 -48.50
C ASN A 215 39.57 -13.49 -47.15
N TYR A 216 39.01 -13.01 -46.03
CA TYR A 216 39.52 -13.37 -44.70
C TYR A 216 38.48 -14.11 -43.86
N PHE A 217 37.25 -13.60 -43.76
CA PHE A 217 36.22 -14.14 -42.86
C PHE A 217 35.71 -15.52 -43.31
N VAL A 218 35.30 -15.65 -44.58
CA VAL A 218 34.84 -16.92 -45.18
C VAL A 218 35.98 -17.96 -45.22
N GLN A 219 37.22 -17.50 -45.37
CA GLN A 219 38.41 -18.35 -45.31
C GLN A 219 38.80 -18.76 -43.88
N LYS A 220 38.02 -18.38 -42.86
CA LYS A 220 38.27 -18.63 -41.42
C LYS A 220 39.59 -18.03 -40.90
N LYS A 221 40.13 -17.03 -41.59
CA LYS A 221 41.34 -16.30 -41.20
C LYS A 221 40.96 -15.13 -40.28
N TYR A 222 40.37 -15.43 -39.13
CA TYR A 222 39.80 -14.43 -38.22
C TYR A 222 40.82 -13.40 -37.70
N SER A 223 42.07 -13.80 -37.47
CA SER A 223 43.13 -12.89 -37.02
C SER A 223 43.45 -11.78 -38.04
N GLU A 224 43.43 -12.11 -39.33
CA GLU A 224 43.63 -11.12 -40.39
C GLU A 224 42.35 -10.34 -40.68
N ALA A 225 41.17 -10.99 -40.57
CA ALA A 225 39.88 -10.32 -40.69
C ALA A 225 39.75 -9.18 -39.67
N ILE A 226 40.10 -9.43 -38.40
CA ILE A 226 40.12 -8.41 -37.32
C ILE A 226 40.94 -7.19 -37.74
N LYS A 227 42.17 -7.37 -38.22
CA LYS A 227 43.05 -6.26 -38.63
C LYS A 227 42.46 -5.44 -39.77
N GLN A 228 41.82 -6.09 -40.75
CA GLN A 228 41.24 -5.39 -41.90
C GLN A 228 39.92 -4.70 -41.54
N LEU A 229 39.09 -5.33 -40.71
CA LEU A 229 37.85 -4.75 -40.20
C LEU A 229 38.13 -3.52 -39.31
N ASP A 230 39.12 -3.59 -38.42
CA ASP A 230 39.53 -2.44 -37.60
C ASP A 230 40.00 -1.25 -38.46
N LYS A 231 40.75 -1.53 -39.55
CA LYS A 231 41.14 -0.50 -40.51
C LYS A 231 39.92 0.11 -41.19
N LEU A 232 38.95 -0.70 -41.63
CA LEU A 232 37.74 -0.24 -42.28
C LEU A 232 36.89 0.63 -41.34
N ILE A 233 36.74 0.22 -40.08
CA ILE A 233 36.01 1.00 -39.06
C ILE A 233 36.73 2.33 -38.77
N GLY A 234 38.06 2.38 -38.92
CA GLY A 234 38.86 3.59 -38.77
C GLY A 234 38.73 4.60 -39.92
N THR A 235 38.12 4.25 -41.05
CA THR A 235 37.89 5.17 -42.18
C THR A 235 36.51 5.80 -42.15
N ASN A 236 36.27 6.74 -43.07
CA ASN A 236 34.95 7.35 -43.26
C ASN A 236 34.06 6.43 -44.10
N ILE A 237 33.33 5.55 -43.41
CA ILE A 237 32.31 4.65 -43.96
C ILE A 237 30.93 5.02 -43.43
N SER A 238 29.89 4.61 -44.15
CA SER A 238 28.50 4.77 -43.75
C SER A 238 28.23 4.08 -42.41
N GLU A 239 27.23 4.58 -41.68
CA GLU A 239 26.86 4.05 -40.37
C GLU A 239 26.36 2.59 -40.47
N SER A 240 25.63 2.26 -41.54
CA SER A 240 25.13 0.90 -41.79
C SER A 240 26.29 -0.09 -41.95
N THR A 241 27.23 0.21 -42.86
CA THR A 241 28.42 -0.63 -43.10
C THR A 241 29.29 -0.71 -41.86
N ARG A 242 29.43 0.39 -41.12
CA ARG A 242 30.16 0.43 -39.83
C ARG A 242 29.57 -0.52 -38.81
N ASN A 243 28.25 -0.52 -38.65
CA ASN A 243 27.56 -1.38 -37.69
C ASN A 243 27.73 -2.86 -38.06
N ARG A 244 27.61 -3.22 -39.35
CA ARG A 244 27.88 -4.58 -39.83
C ARG A 244 29.35 -4.97 -39.63
N ALA A 245 30.30 -4.09 -39.95
CA ALA A 245 31.73 -4.34 -39.75
C ALA A 245 32.09 -4.57 -38.26
N ILE A 246 31.50 -3.79 -37.34
CA ILE A 246 31.68 -3.98 -35.89
C ILE A 246 31.09 -5.33 -35.45
N PHE A 247 29.94 -5.74 -36.00
CA PHE A 247 29.38 -7.06 -35.72
C PHE A 247 30.33 -8.19 -36.15
N TYR A 248 30.83 -8.17 -37.39
CA TYR A 248 31.77 -9.16 -37.89
C TYR A 248 33.11 -9.17 -37.13
N LEU A 249 33.52 -8.01 -36.61
CA LEU A 249 34.69 -7.90 -35.74
C LEU A 249 34.47 -8.65 -34.43
N GLY A 250 33.31 -8.44 -33.77
CA GLY A 250 32.94 -9.14 -32.54
C GLY A 250 32.83 -10.65 -32.74
N GLU A 251 32.23 -11.06 -33.85
CA GLU A 251 32.15 -12.46 -34.26
C GLU A 251 33.52 -13.09 -34.53
N SER A 252 34.41 -12.36 -35.21
CA SER A 252 35.79 -12.81 -35.42
C SER A 252 36.54 -13.01 -34.10
N TYR A 253 36.33 -12.14 -33.11
CA TYR A 253 36.88 -12.32 -31.75
C TYR A 253 36.30 -13.56 -31.05
N TYR A 254 34.99 -13.78 -31.17
CA TYR A 254 34.31 -14.94 -30.60
C TYR A 254 34.85 -16.26 -31.18
N LEU A 255 34.99 -16.33 -32.51
CA LEU A 255 35.47 -17.52 -33.21
C LEU A 255 36.96 -17.81 -32.96
N LEU A 256 37.74 -16.79 -32.57
CA LEU A 256 39.11 -16.93 -32.08
C LEU A 256 39.19 -17.35 -30.60
N GLY A 257 38.04 -17.40 -29.90
CA GLY A 257 37.96 -17.72 -28.47
C GLY A 257 38.26 -16.54 -27.55
N ASN A 258 38.39 -15.33 -28.08
CA ASN A 258 38.59 -14.12 -27.29
C ASN A 258 37.23 -13.51 -26.89
N TYR A 259 36.54 -14.17 -25.96
CA TYR A 259 35.19 -13.82 -25.56
C TYR A 259 35.09 -12.43 -24.89
N GLU A 260 36.11 -12.01 -24.13
CA GLU A 260 36.12 -10.68 -23.50
C GLU A 260 36.07 -9.55 -24.54
N GLN A 261 36.88 -9.65 -25.60
CA GLN A 261 36.89 -8.65 -26.68
C GLN A 261 35.62 -8.74 -27.55
N ALA A 262 35.09 -9.95 -27.73
CA ALA A 262 33.82 -10.15 -28.42
C ALA A 262 32.70 -9.39 -27.73
N VAL A 263 32.53 -9.56 -26.40
CA VAL A 263 31.51 -8.84 -25.61
C VAL A 263 31.67 -7.33 -25.74
N ARG A 264 32.88 -6.80 -25.56
CA ARG A 264 33.15 -5.35 -25.69
C ARG A 264 32.78 -4.79 -27.06
N THR A 265 32.92 -5.60 -28.11
CA THR A 265 32.62 -5.20 -29.48
C THR A 265 31.11 -5.27 -29.73
N PHE A 266 30.46 -6.35 -29.29
CA PHE A 266 29.03 -6.58 -29.43
C PHE A 266 28.17 -5.52 -28.73
N VAL A 267 28.57 -5.07 -27.54
CA VAL A 267 27.87 -4.00 -26.80
C VAL A 267 27.73 -2.71 -27.63
N LYS A 268 28.67 -2.41 -28.54
CA LYS A 268 28.60 -1.21 -29.40
C LYS A 268 27.46 -1.26 -30.42
N VAL A 269 27.02 -2.45 -30.80
CA VAL A 269 25.99 -2.68 -31.83
C VAL A 269 24.71 -3.29 -31.26
N GLU A 270 24.60 -3.40 -29.93
CA GLU A 270 23.44 -3.96 -29.23
C GLU A 270 22.14 -3.24 -29.60
N GLN A 271 22.16 -1.91 -29.68
CA GLN A 271 20.96 -1.13 -30.01
C GLN A 271 20.52 -1.29 -31.48
N VAL A 272 21.45 -1.65 -32.36
CA VAL A 272 21.21 -1.77 -33.81
C VAL A 272 20.71 -3.18 -34.15
N PHE A 273 21.31 -4.21 -33.57
CA PHE A 273 21.00 -5.62 -33.83
C PHE A 273 20.63 -6.37 -32.53
N PRO A 274 19.55 -5.96 -31.81
CA PRO A 274 19.31 -6.39 -30.44
C PRO A 274 19.13 -7.91 -30.29
N ASN A 275 18.38 -8.54 -31.19
CA ASN A 275 18.13 -9.99 -31.10
C ASN A 275 19.37 -10.80 -31.43
N LEU A 276 20.06 -10.42 -32.52
CA LEU A 276 21.25 -11.13 -32.99
C LEU A 276 22.39 -10.99 -31.97
N VAL A 277 22.73 -9.76 -31.59
CA VAL A 277 23.82 -9.47 -30.66
C VAL A 277 23.58 -10.13 -29.31
N LYS A 278 22.34 -10.15 -28.82
CA LYS A 278 22.01 -10.80 -27.55
C LYS A 278 22.41 -12.28 -27.53
N GLU A 279 22.13 -13.03 -28.59
CA GLU A 279 22.52 -14.45 -28.67
C GLU A 279 24.05 -14.62 -28.60
N TRP A 280 24.80 -13.78 -29.31
CA TRP A 280 26.26 -13.80 -29.29
C TRP A 280 26.85 -13.34 -27.96
N LEU A 281 26.25 -12.33 -27.34
CA LEU A 281 26.68 -11.76 -26.07
C LEU A 281 26.44 -12.75 -24.93
N ASP A 282 25.25 -13.36 -24.86
CA ASP A 282 24.93 -14.43 -23.92
C ASP A 282 25.91 -15.59 -24.08
N SER A 283 26.16 -16.03 -25.31
CA SER A 283 27.09 -17.14 -25.57
C SER A 283 28.55 -16.80 -25.26
N SER A 284 28.96 -15.54 -25.45
CA SER A 284 30.30 -15.08 -25.06
C SER A 284 30.46 -15.02 -23.55
N LEU A 285 29.46 -14.49 -22.84
CA LEU A 285 29.46 -14.38 -21.37
C LEU A 285 29.45 -15.75 -20.69
N ASP A 286 28.72 -16.73 -21.24
CA ASP A 286 28.71 -18.11 -20.75
C ASP A 286 30.08 -18.81 -20.82
N ARG A 287 31.05 -18.23 -21.54
CA ARG A 287 32.37 -18.82 -21.84
C ARG A 287 33.55 -18.06 -21.24
N ILE A 288 33.29 -16.96 -20.53
CA ILE A 288 34.27 -16.22 -19.72
C ILE A 288 34.26 -16.81 -18.30
#